data_AF-A0A5N0VL07-F1
#
_entry.id   AF-A0A5N0VL07-F1
#
_cell.length_a   1.000
_cell.length_b   1.000
_cell.length_c   1.000
_cell.angle_alpha   90.00
_cell.angle_beta   90.00
_cell.angle_gamma   90.00
#
_symmetry.space_group_name_H-M   'P 1'
#
loop_
_entity.id
_entity.type
_entity.pdbx_description
1 polymer ?
#
loop_
_entity_poly.entity_id
_entity_poly.type
_entity_poly.pdbx_seq_one_letter_code
_entity_poly.pdbx_strand_id
1 'polypeptide(L)'
;MKPRSTPCRRSWRRLGKLLRKPRSATRKWMMRQPALSARRRSDSMLNVSCKHASILVAASALALGLAGCSSPETGTPSPVSSQTVAPAGSSTSDSGGNNPVATLQACDLLTDQEAAQFKAQAPGKPESTDASGAASTCQRNGRSVDDNSTSFTILVRPDQGLDAVNTSGGTASKGNVNGRPAVQFMSSVGAKCLVALGVTASARVDVTYVIGAGTNATEACQSASQIANIVEPKLPKYEG
;
A
#
# COMPACT_ATOMS: atom_id res chain seq x y z
N MET A 1 23.51 20.66 -57.23
CA MET A 1 22.81 21.95 -57.42
C MET A 1 21.89 22.22 -56.23
N LYS A 2 21.99 23.40 -55.61
CA LYS A 2 21.12 23.91 -54.52
C LYS A 2 19.89 24.61 -55.13
N PRO A 3 18.74 24.60 -54.43
CA PRO A 3 18.14 25.88 -53.97
C PRO A 3 17.56 25.76 -52.53
N ARG A 4 17.83 26.70 -51.59
CA ARG A 4 17.24 28.05 -51.36
C ARG A 4 15.73 28.01 -51.04
N SER A 5 15.34 28.11 -49.76
CA SER A 5 14.83 29.32 -49.04
C SER A 5 13.52 29.87 -49.62
N THR A 6 12.43 30.15 -48.91
CA THR A 6 12.23 31.15 -47.81
C THR A 6 10.74 31.06 -47.35
N PRO A 7 10.32 31.64 -46.20
CA PRO A 7 9.03 31.40 -45.54
C PRO A 7 7.94 32.44 -45.86
N CYS A 8 6.67 32.08 -45.64
CA CYS A 8 5.54 32.99 -45.79
C CYS A 8 5.12 33.59 -44.43
N ARG A 9 5.45 34.86 -44.24
CA ARG A 9 4.82 35.80 -43.30
C ARG A 9 3.48 36.28 -43.87
N ARG A 10 2.47 36.43 -43.02
CA ARG A 10 1.38 37.46 -43.03
C ARG A 10 0.39 37.04 -41.93
N SER A 11 -0.32 37.89 -41.21
CA SER A 11 -0.38 39.34 -41.06
C SER A 11 -1.33 39.58 -39.89
N TRP A 12 -0.96 40.45 -38.97
CA TRP A 12 -1.86 40.97 -37.95
C TRP A 12 -2.94 41.85 -38.58
N ARG A 13 -4.20 41.75 -38.12
CA ARG A 13 -5.08 42.93 -37.95
C ARG A 13 -5.96 42.76 -36.71
N ARG A 14 -5.97 43.85 -35.95
CA ARG A 14 -6.76 44.14 -34.74
C ARG A 14 -8.19 44.48 -35.11
N LEU A 15 -9.13 44.13 -34.23
CA LEU A 15 -10.37 44.82 -33.85
C LEU A 15 -10.94 43.96 -32.71
N GLY A 16 -11.35 44.43 -31.55
CA GLY A 16 -11.78 45.74 -31.10
C GLY A 16 -12.78 45.42 -29.97
N LYS A 17 -12.48 45.90 -28.76
CA LYS A 17 -13.25 45.67 -27.52
C LYS A 17 -14.73 46.00 -27.70
N LEU A 18 -15.64 45.16 -27.20
CA LEU A 18 -16.90 45.62 -26.61
C LEU A 18 -17.33 44.72 -25.44
N LEU A 19 -17.65 45.40 -24.35
CA LEU A 19 -18.14 44.91 -23.06
C LEU A 19 -19.49 44.21 -23.16
N ARG A 20 -19.70 43.17 -22.34
CA ARG A 20 -20.92 42.94 -21.52
C ARG A 20 -20.84 41.63 -20.71
N LYS A 21 -20.58 41.75 -19.40
CA LYS A 21 -21.28 40.96 -18.34
C LYS A 21 -22.66 41.63 -18.12
N PRO A 22 -23.64 41.06 -17.40
CA PRO A 22 -23.74 39.75 -16.72
C PRO A 22 -25.05 38.99 -17.07
N ARG A 23 -25.20 37.74 -16.59
CA ARG A 23 -26.45 37.24 -15.97
C ARG A 23 -26.26 35.83 -15.43
N SER A 24 -26.27 35.76 -14.10
CA SER A 24 -26.61 34.60 -13.30
C SER A 24 -27.96 34.01 -13.74
N ALA A 25 -27.94 32.79 -14.23
CA ALA A 25 -29.14 31.97 -14.43
C ALA A 25 -28.94 30.66 -13.67
N THR A 26 -29.55 30.62 -12.50
CA THR A 26 -29.91 29.42 -11.75
C THR A 26 -30.58 28.40 -12.68
N ARG A 27 -29.88 27.31 -13.02
CA ARG A 27 -30.52 26.11 -13.57
C ARG A 27 -30.50 25.00 -12.54
N LYS A 28 -31.62 24.98 -11.83
CA LYS A 28 -32.26 23.85 -11.15
C LYS A 28 -32.17 22.60 -12.04
N TRP A 29 -31.17 21.75 -11.82
CA TRP A 29 -31.15 20.41 -12.39
C TRP A 29 -32.01 19.52 -11.51
N MET A 30 -33.29 19.53 -11.88
CA MET A 30 -34.32 18.68 -11.34
C MET A 30 -34.16 17.27 -11.92
N MET A 31 -34.35 16.31 -11.04
CA MET A 31 -34.42 14.87 -11.25
C MET A 31 -34.90 14.41 -12.63
N ARG A 32 -34.19 13.44 -13.20
CA ARG A 32 -34.79 12.36 -14.00
C ARG A 32 -34.13 11.04 -13.62
N GLN A 33 -34.76 10.35 -12.67
CA GLN A 33 -34.65 8.90 -12.55
C GLN A 33 -35.45 8.28 -13.71
N PRO A 34 -34.90 7.30 -14.44
CA PRO A 34 -35.71 6.27 -15.07
C PRO A 34 -35.93 5.12 -14.09
N ALA A 35 -37.15 5.04 -13.58
CA ALA A 35 -37.73 3.80 -13.08
C ALA A 35 -38.26 2.97 -14.25
N LEU A 36 -38.35 1.67 -14.02
CA LEU A 36 -39.14 0.64 -14.75
C LEU A 36 -38.45 -0.13 -15.87
N SER A 37 -37.97 -1.33 -15.54
CA SER A 37 -38.49 -2.62 -16.06
C SER A 37 -37.76 -3.77 -15.33
N ALA A 38 -38.36 -4.48 -14.38
CA ALA A 38 -39.41 -5.52 -14.51
C ALA A 38 -38.94 -6.81 -15.23
N ARG A 39 -38.73 -7.85 -14.42
CA ARG A 39 -38.99 -9.30 -14.62
C ARG A 39 -38.38 -10.03 -15.84
N ARG A 40 -37.53 -11.03 -15.53
CA ARG A 40 -37.64 -12.46 -15.93
C ARG A 40 -37.03 -13.30 -14.80
N ARG A 41 -37.80 -14.10 -14.05
CA ARG A 41 -38.01 -15.57 -14.24
C ARG A 41 -36.70 -16.26 -14.64
N SER A 42 -36.01 -16.92 -13.71
CA SER A 42 -36.30 -18.29 -13.23
C SER A 42 -36.32 -19.28 -14.38
N ASP A 43 -35.19 -19.96 -14.60
CA ASP A 43 -35.15 -21.35 -15.02
C ASP A 43 -33.91 -22.02 -14.44
N SER A 44 -34.20 -22.98 -13.56
CA SER A 44 -33.35 -24.11 -13.22
C SER A 44 -32.90 -24.83 -14.49
N MET A 45 -31.64 -25.24 -14.58
CA MET A 45 -31.19 -26.58 -15.03
C MET A 45 -29.71 -26.68 -14.59
N LEU A 46 -29.40 -27.38 -13.49
CA LEU A 46 -29.03 -28.79 -13.51
C LEU A 46 -28.25 -29.17 -14.78
N ASN A 47 -26.94 -29.17 -14.69
CA ASN A 47 -26.13 -30.13 -15.46
C ASN A 47 -25.02 -30.67 -14.57
N VAL A 48 -25.41 -31.71 -13.84
CA VAL A 48 -24.56 -32.82 -13.45
C VAL A 48 -24.00 -33.43 -14.72
N SER A 49 -22.69 -33.38 -14.90
CA SER A 49 -22.00 -34.24 -15.88
C SER A 49 -20.93 -35.04 -15.16
N CYS A 50 -21.38 -36.15 -14.55
CA CYS A 50 -20.53 -37.28 -14.20
C CYS A 50 -20.21 -38.07 -15.47
N LYS A 51 -18.95 -38.07 -15.89
CA LYS A 51 -18.31 -39.15 -16.66
C LYS A 51 -16.87 -39.25 -16.13
N HIS A 52 -16.62 -40.08 -15.11
CA HIS A 52 -16.31 -41.51 -15.14
C HIS A 52 -14.95 -41.87 -15.77
N ALA A 53 -14.23 -42.70 -15.00
CA ALA A 53 -13.15 -43.61 -15.34
C ALA A 53 -11.76 -43.00 -15.56
N SER A 54 -10.65 -43.58 -15.10
CA SER A 54 -10.35 -44.62 -14.10
C SER A 54 -8.81 -44.70 -14.07
N ILE A 55 -8.25 -44.83 -12.87
CA ILE A 55 -7.09 -45.67 -12.53
C ILE A 55 -5.77 -45.41 -13.28
N LEU A 56 -4.74 -44.97 -12.53
CA LEU A 56 -3.50 -45.73 -12.41
C LEU A 56 -2.80 -45.39 -11.08
N VAL A 57 -2.78 -46.39 -10.21
CA VAL A 57 -1.97 -46.47 -8.99
C VAL A 57 -0.52 -46.64 -9.41
N ALA A 58 0.38 -45.76 -8.95
CA ALA A 58 1.81 -46.02 -8.93
C ALA A 58 2.33 -45.67 -7.54
N ALA A 59 2.33 -46.68 -6.67
CA ALA A 59 2.98 -46.66 -5.39
C ALA A 59 4.50 -46.82 -5.60
N SER A 60 5.27 -45.76 -5.36
CA SER A 60 6.72 -45.86 -5.20
C SER A 60 7.05 -45.73 -3.72
N ALA A 61 7.18 -46.88 -3.07
CA ALA A 61 7.84 -47.03 -1.79
C ALA A 61 9.36 -46.91 -2.01
N LEU A 62 10.00 -45.96 -1.32
CA LEU A 62 11.44 -45.93 -1.12
C LEU A 62 11.70 -45.70 0.37
N ALA A 63 12.16 -46.78 1.00
CA ALA A 63 12.47 -46.87 2.40
C ALA A 63 13.96 -46.56 2.66
N LEU A 64 14.20 -45.96 3.83
CA LEU A 64 15.38 -46.07 4.71
C LEU A 64 16.69 -45.35 4.31
N GLY A 65 17.06 -44.41 5.20
CA GLY A 65 18.43 -44.00 5.48
C GLY A 65 18.51 -43.42 6.89
N LEU A 66 19.18 -44.14 7.80
CA LEU A 66 19.41 -43.80 9.22
C LEU A 66 20.64 -42.89 9.39
N ALA A 67 20.65 -42.21 10.55
CA ALA A 67 21.79 -41.64 11.29
C ALA A 67 22.26 -40.21 10.96
N GLY A 68 22.33 -39.39 12.01
CA GLY A 68 22.96 -38.06 11.99
C GLY A 68 22.81 -37.31 13.31
N CYS A 69 23.80 -37.48 14.18
CA CYS A 69 23.94 -37.05 15.58
C CYS A 69 23.38 -35.69 16.04
N SER A 70 22.85 -35.78 17.26
CA SER A 70 22.70 -34.77 18.31
C SER A 70 23.95 -33.92 18.58
N SER A 71 23.74 -32.63 18.86
CA SER A 71 24.53 -31.86 19.83
C SER A 71 23.71 -30.69 20.38
N PRO A 72 23.10 -30.80 21.57
CA PRO A 72 22.70 -29.63 22.34
C PRO A 72 23.94 -29.01 22.99
N GLU A 73 24.35 -27.83 22.51
CA GLU A 73 25.22 -26.96 23.29
C GLU A 73 24.48 -26.54 24.56
N THR A 74 24.86 -27.15 25.67
CA THR A 74 24.41 -26.74 27.00
C THR A 74 25.36 -25.65 27.47
N GLY A 75 25.05 -24.41 27.13
CA GLY A 75 25.72 -23.25 27.72
C GLY A 75 25.35 -23.18 29.20
N THR A 76 26.32 -23.42 30.08
CA THR A 76 26.21 -23.16 31.52
C THR A 76 26.61 -21.70 31.78
N PRO A 77 25.67 -20.79 32.11
CA PRO A 77 26.06 -19.51 32.69
C PRO A 77 26.60 -19.78 34.09
N SER A 78 27.91 -19.63 34.27
CA SER A 78 28.50 -19.52 35.60
C SER A 78 28.09 -18.18 36.22
N PRO A 79 27.50 -18.16 37.44
CA PRO A 79 27.33 -16.92 38.18
C PRO A 79 28.69 -16.43 38.65
N VAL A 80 29.19 -15.35 38.03
CA VAL A 80 30.27 -14.56 38.63
C VAL A 80 29.68 -13.66 39.71
N SER A 81 30.33 -13.70 40.88
CA SER A 81 30.00 -12.99 42.10
C SER A 81 29.57 -11.53 41.90
N SER A 82 28.53 -11.19 42.65
CA SER A 82 28.08 -9.86 43.01
C SER A 82 29.25 -8.89 43.27
N GLN A 83 29.38 -7.88 42.43
CA GLN A 83 29.94 -6.58 42.83
C GLN A 83 28.78 -5.60 42.95
N THR A 84 28.40 -5.33 44.19
CA THR A 84 27.58 -4.20 44.58
C THR A 84 28.34 -2.92 44.24
N VAL A 85 27.97 -2.26 43.16
CA VAL A 85 28.28 -0.84 42.94
C VAL A 85 26.97 -0.14 42.60
N ALA A 86 26.57 0.75 43.49
CA ALA A 86 25.36 1.56 43.37
C ALA A 86 25.40 2.42 42.10
N PRO A 87 24.33 2.49 41.29
CA PRO A 87 24.21 3.52 40.28
C PRO A 87 23.73 4.81 40.96
N ALA A 88 24.62 5.79 41.07
CA ALA A 88 24.22 7.17 41.22
C ALA A 88 23.47 7.58 39.94
N GLY A 89 22.18 7.86 40.08
CA GLY A 89 21.33 8.34 39.01
C GLY A 89 21.87 9.64 38.45
N SER A 90 22.40 9.58 37.23
CA SER A 90 22.55 10.73 36.36
C SER A 90 21.65 10.49 35.17
N SER A 91 20.42 10.97 35.28
CA SER A 91 19.47 11.07 34.18
C SER A 91 19.95 12.16 33.23
N THR A 92 20.94 11.86 32.40
CA THR A 92 21.15 12.63 31.18
C THR A 92 20.03 12.27 30.23
N SER A 93 19.01 13.13 30.17
CA SER A 93 18.04 13.16 29.09
C SER A 93 18.78 13.44 27.79
N ASP A 94 19.21 12.37 27.12
CA ASP A 94 19.79 12.45 25.80
C ASP A 94 18.69 12.86 24.83
N SER A 95 18.62 14.16 24.59
CA SER A 95 17.63 14.83 23.73
C SER A 95 18.08 14.74 22.27
N GLY A 96 18.58 13.56 21.89
CA GLY A 96 19.12 13.19 20.59
C GLY A 96 18.78 11.73 20.30
N GLY A 97 17.55 11.32 20.61
CA GLY A 97 17.08 9.98 20.30
C GLY A 97 17.03 9.78 18.80
N ASN A 98 17.97 9.00 18.26
CA ASN A 98 17.94 8.51 16.89
C ASN A 98 16.65 7.73 16.68
N ASN A 99 15.57 8.39 16.22
CA ASN A 99 14.34 7.70 15.84
C ASN A 99 14.68 6.83 14.62
N PRO A 100 14.77 5.49 14.76
CA PRO A 100 15.23 4.61 13.68
C PRO A 100 14.26 4.64 12.49
N VAL A 101 13.04 5.14 12.69
CA VAL A 101 12.04 5.32 11.63
C VAL A 101 12.36 6.52 10.76
N ALA A 102 12.99 7.57 11.31
CA ALA A 102 13.28 8.81 10.57
C ALA A 102 14.35 8.61 9.47
N THR A 103 15.19 7.58 9.60
CA THR A 103 16.23 7.27 8.60
C THR A 103 15.77 6.28 7.53
N LEU A 104 14.60 5.64 7.69
CA LEU A 104 14.07 4.68 6.72
C LEU A 104 13.74 5.35 5.39
N GLN A 105 14.24 4.78 4.31
CA GLN A 105 13.91 5.18 2.95
C GLN A 105 12.78 4.31 2.40
N ALA A 106 11.63 4.91 2.11
CA ALA A 106 10.44 4.20 1.68
C ALA A 106 10.65 3.34 0.41
N CYS A 107 11.51 3.77 -0.52
CA CYS A 107 11.77 3.01 -1.74
C CYS A 107 12.65 1.76 -1.52
N ASP A 108 13.39 1.70 -0.42
CA ASP A 108 14.21 0.55 -0.06
C ASP A 108 13.38 -0.56 0.62
N LEU A 109 12.17 -0.23 1.08
CA LEU A 109 11.25 -1.18 1.72
C LEU A 109 10.59 -2.14 0.72
N LEU A 110 10.63 -1.85 -0.58
CA LEU A 110 10.06 -2.71 -1.61
C LEU A 110 10.95 -2.75 -2.86
N THR A 111 11.52 -3.91 -3.13
CA THR A 111 12.34 -4.16 -4.32
C THR A 111 11.50 -4.11 -5.59
N ASP A 112 12.16 -3.93 -6.74
CA ASP A 112 11.48 -3.97 -8.04
C ASP A 112 10.84 -5.33 -8.33
N GLN A 113 11.45 -6.42 -7.86
CA GLN A 113 10.91 -7.77 -8.04
C GLN A 113 9.63 -8.01 -7.22
N GLU A 114 9.57 -7.52 -5.99
CA GLU A 114 8.37 -7.60 -5.17
C GLU A 114 7.27 -6.68 -5.73
N ALA A 115 7.63 -5.48 -6.18
CA ALA A 115 6.70 -4.57 -6.84
C ALA A 115 6.12 -5.16 -8.15
N ALA A 116 6.90 -5.94 -8.89
CA ALA A 116 6.45 -6.59 -10.12
C ALA A 116 5.30 -7.59 -9.88
N GLN A 117 5.13 -8.13 -8.66
CA GLN A 117 3.97 -8.94 -8.29
C GLN A 117 2.64 -8.17 -8.42
N PHE A 118 2.69 -6.84 -8.33
CA PHE A 118 1.56 -5.93 -8.48
C PHE A 118 1.53 -5.25 -9.86
N LYS A 119 2.15 -5.90 -10.86
CA LYS A 119 2.33 -5.38 -12.23
C LYS A 119 2.94 -3.96 -12.25
N ALA A 120 3.81 -3.63 -11.28
CA ALA A 120 4.51 -2.34 -11.21
C ALA A 120 5.99 -2.53 -11.57
N GLN A 121 6.31 -2.48 -12.87
CA GLN A 121 7.65 -2.79 -13.37
C GLN A 121 8.61 -1.59 -13.36
N ALA A 122 8.08 -0.37 -13.26
CA ALA A 122 8.91 0.82 -13.18
C ALA A 122 9.52 0.95 -11.76
N PRO A 123 10.75 1.47 -11.65
CA PRO A 123 11.33 1.82 -10.35
C PRO A 123 10.43 2.75 -9.55
N GLY A 124 10.46 2.57 -8.24
CA GLY A 124 9.78 3.47 -7.30
C GLY A 124 10.34 4.88 -7.38
N LYS A 125 9.47 5.86 -7.20
CA LYS A 125 9.84 7.28 -7.24
C LYS A 125 9.52 7.92 -5.89
N PRO A 126 10.46 8.66 -5.28
CA PRO A 126 10.13 9.52 -4.17
C PRO A 126 9.21 10.66 -4.64
N GLU A 127 8.22 10.98 -3.82
CA GLU A 127 7.32 12.11 -4.01
C GLU A 127 7.53 13.15 -2.89
N SER A 128 7.04 14.37 -3.09
CA SER A 128 7.11 15.40 -2.04
C SER A 128 6.41 14.92 -0.77
N THR A 129 7.04 15.17 0.38
CA THR A 129 6.52 14.79 1.69
C THR A 129 5.83 15.95 2.43
N ASP A 130 5.93 17.18 1.91
CA ASP A 130 5.56 18.43 2.59
C ASP A 130 4.11 18.42 3.11
N ALA A 131 3.18 17.93 2.29
CA ALA A 131 1.76 17.88 2.64
C ALA A 131 1.39 16.72 3.57
N SER A 132 2.28 15.73 3.70
CA SER A 132 2.01 14.50 4.44
C SER A 132 2.61 14.53 5.84
N GLY A 133 3.73 15.22 6.06
CA GLY A 133 4.52 15.08 7.28
C GLY A 133 5.25 13.73 7.38
N ALA A 134 5.42 13.03 6.26
CA ALA A 134 6.28 11.85 6.15
C ALA A 134 7.76 12.27 6.05
N ALA A 135 8.68 11.41 6.51
CA ALA A 135 10.11 11.60 6.29
C ALA A 135 10.56 11.11 4.91
N SER A 136 9.91 10.05 4.39
CA SER A 136 10.18 9.53 3.06
C SER A 136 8.92 8.94 2.43
N THR A 137 8.87 8.94 1.10
CA THR A 137 7.78 8.34 0.33
C THR A 137 8.33 7.53 -0.84
N CYS A 138 7.57 6.55 -1.29
CA CYS A 138 7.84 5.85 -2.52
C CYS A 138 6.54 5.53 -3.23
N GLN A 139 6.33 6.14 -4.39
CA GLN A 139 5.20 5.84 -5.27
C GLN A 139 5.63 4.87 -6.37
N ARG A 140 4.77 3.89 -6.64
CA ARG A 140 4.88 3.00 -7.79
C ARG A 140 3.55 2.95 -8.52
N ASN A 141 3.61 2.83 -9.84
CA ASN A 141 2.46 2.70 -10.72
C ASN A 141 2.47 1.31 -11.35
N GLY A 142 1.30 0.70 -11.47
CA GLY A 142 1.13 -0.64 -12.01
C GLY A 142 -0.23 -0.83 -12.67
N ARG A 143 -0.68 -2.08 -12.69
CA ARG A 143 -1.98 -2.49 -13.23
C ARG A 143 -2.66 -3.49 -12.31
N SER A 144 -4.00 -3.48 -12.26
CA SER A 144 -4.77 -4.51 -11.56
C SER A 144 -4.89 -5.78 -12.41
N VAL A 145 -5.55 -6.81 -11.87
CA VAL A 145 -5.85 -8.04 -12.62
C VAL A 145 -6.69 -7.76 -13.87
N ASP A 146 -7.62 -6.81 -13.78
CA ASP A 146 -8.49 -6.34 -14.87
C ASP A 146 -7.87 -5.21 -15.72
N ASP A 147 -6.55 -5.03 -15.64
CA ASP A 147 -5.78 -4.02 -16.38
C ASP A 147 -6.17 -2.56 -16.15
N ASN A 148 -6.88 -2.25 -15.06
CA ASN A 148 -7.05 -0.88 -14.58
C ASN A 148 -5.70 -0.31 -14.11
N SER A 149 -5.49 1.00 -14.27
CA SER A 149 -4.29 1.66 -13.73
C SER A 149 -4.26 1.54 -12.22
N THR A 150 -3.14 1.17 -11.62
CA THR A 150 -2.99 1.16 -10.17
C THR A 150 -1.83 2.03 -9.75
N SER A 151 -1.88 2.52 -8.52
CA SER A 151 -0.75 3.16 -7.86
C SER A 151 -0.73 2.73 -6.41
N PHE A 152 0.46 2.50 -5.88
CA PHE A 152 0.64 2.33 -4.45
C PHE A 152 1.76 3.21 -3.93
N THR A 153 1.66 3.57 -2.67
CA THR A 153 2.60 4.48 -2.02
C THR A 153 2.93 3.98 -0.63
N ILE A 154 4.22 3.87 -0.36
CA ILE A 154 4.75 3.63 0.98
C ILE A 154 5.15 5.00 1.55
N LEU A 155 4.68 5.33 2.76
CA LEU A 155 5.04 6.55 3.46
C LEU A 155 5.61 6.21 4.84
N VAL A 156 6.78 6.75 5.16
CA VAL A 156 7.42 6.59 6.46
C VAL A 156 7.09 7.82 7.32
N ARG A 157 6.44 7.62 8.47
CA ARG A 157 5.98 8.70 9.35
C ARG A 157 6.60 8.54 10.74
N PRO A 158 7.75 9.18 11.00
CA PRO A 158 8.46 9.02 12.26
C PRO A 158 7.74 9.62 13.48
N ASP A 159 6.86 10.62 13.26
CA ASP A 159 6.22 11.39 14.33
C ASP A 159 4.69 11.23 14.37
N GLN A 160 4.16 10.20 13.71
CA GLN A 160 2.74 9.90 13.72
C GLN A 160 2.48 8.41 14.02
N GLY A 161 1.94 8.11 15.20
CA GLY A 161 1.51 6.77 15.60
C GLY A 161 0.18 6.35 14.98
N LEU A 162 -0.29 5.15 15.29
CA LEU A 162 -1.53 4.58 14.72
C LEU A 162 -2.79 5.39 15.04
N ASP A 163 -2.84 6.09 16.18
CA ASP A 163 -4.00 6.91 16.55
C ASP A 163 -4.12 8.20 15.74
N ALA A 164 -3.06 8.60 15.02
CA ALA A 164 -3.07 9.73 14.10
C ALA A 164 -3.51 9.35 12.67
N VAL A 165 -4.03 8.13 12.46
CA VAL A 165 -4.58 7.73 11.16
C VAL A 165 -5.90 8.45 10.94
N ASN A 166 -6.04 9.16 9.81
CA ASN A 166 -7.29 9.81 9.46
C ASN A 166 -8.32 8.76 9.00
N THR A 167 -9.38 8.59 9.77
CA THR A 167 -10.46 7.62 9.52
C THR A 167 -11.70 8.25 8.90
N SER A 168 -11.66 9.54 8.55
CA SER A 168 -12.76 10.21 7.87
C SER A 168 -12.93 9.73 6.44
N GLY A 169 -14.18 9.65 5.97
CA GLY A 169 -14.49 9.29 4.59
C GLY A 169 -14.40 7.79 4.27
N GLY A 170 -14.45 6.92 5.29
CA GLY A 170 -14.40 5.47 5.10
C GLY A 170 -14.60 4.70 6.39
N THR A 171 -14.19 3.44 6.39
CA THR A 171 -14.25 2.54 7.55
C THR A 171 -12.83 2.16 7.94
N ALA A 172 -12.52 2.27 9.23
CA ALA A 172 -11.24 1.83 9.78
C ALA A 172 -11.42 0.61 10.70
N SER A 173 -10.49 -0.34 10.63
CA SER A 173 -10.39 -1.48 11.54
C SER A 173 -8.98 -1.57 12.12
N LYS A 174 -8.91 -1.82 13.44
CA LYS A 174 -7.65 -2.13 14.13
C LYS A 174 -7.39 -3.63 14.02
N GLY A 175 -6.12 -4.02 13.90
CA GLY A 175 -5.71 -5.42 13.78
C GLY A 175 -4.20 -5.55 13.84
N ASN A 176 -3.66 -6.63 13.28
CA ASN A 176 -2.22 -6.89 13.20
C ASN A 176 -1.81 -7.36 11.81
N VAL A 177 -0.58 -7.08 11.42
CA VAL A 177 0.12 -7.64 10.25
C VAL A 177 1.36 -8.36 10.78
N ASN A 178 1.44 -9.69 10.61
CA ASN A 178 2.52 -10.52 11.17
C ASN A 178 2.81 -10.27 12.68
N GLY A 179 1.76 -9.99 13.47
CA GLY A 179 1.90 -9.69 14.90
C GLY A 179 2.23 -8.22 15.23
N ARG A 180 2.53 -7.37 14.25
CA ARG A 180 2.68 -5.93 14.41
C ARG A 180 1.33 -5.22 14.43
N PRO A 181 1.06 -4.32 15.39
CA PRO A 181 -0.17 -3.52 15.41
C PRO A 181 -0.36 -2.74 14.11
N ALA A 182 -1.59 -2.76 13.60
CA ALA A 182 -1.93 -2.10 12.34
C ALA A 182 -3.35 -1.52 12.35
N VAL A 183 -3.55 -0.52 11.50
CA VAL A 183 -4.88 0.03 11.17
C VAL A 183 -5.10 -0.10 9.68
N GLN A 184 -6.19 -0.72 9.28
CA GLN A 184 -6.64 -0.74 7.90
C GLN A 184 -7.78 0.24 7.71
N PHE A 185 -7.64 1.15 6.76
CA PHE A 185 -8.66 2.11 6.38
C PHE A 185 -9.11 1.84 4.95
N MET A 186 -10.40 1.57 4.79
CA MET A 186 -11.06 1.38 3.51
C MET A 186 -11.87 2.62 3.15
N SER A 187 -11.58 3.23 2.00
CA SER A 187 -12.31 4.41 1.54
C SER A 187 -13.77 4.08 1.22
N SER A 188 -14.70 4.96 1.58
CA SER A 188 -16.11 4.86 1.15
C SER A 188 -16.32 5.32 -0.29
N VAL A 189 -15.33 5.99 -0.89
CA VAL A 189 -15.35 6.52 -2.25
C VAL A 189 -14.15 6.03 -3.04
N GLY A 190 -14.42 5.45 -4.21
CA GLY A 190 -13.41 4.89 -5.10
C GLY A 190 -12.73 3.62 -4.55
N ALA A 191 -11.85 3.03 -5.35
CA ALA A 191 -11.07 1.86 -4.96
C ALA A 191 -9.73 2.27 -4.31
N LYS A 192 -9.79 2.73 -3.06
CA LYS A 192 -8.62 3.15 -2.28
C LYS A 192 -8.60 2.48 -0.90
N CYS A 193 -7.42 2.03 -0.49
CA CYS A 193 -7.18 1.53 0.85
C CYS A 193 -5.85 2.04 1.40
N LEU A 194 -5.77 2.14 2.72
CA LEU A 194 -4.55 2.41 3.48
C LEU A 194 -4.38 1.34 4.55
N VAL A 195 -3.16 0.83 4.70
CA VAL A 195 -2.74 -0.02 5.82
C VAL A 195 -1.60 0.69 6.54
N ALA A 196 -1.84 1.14 7.76
CA ALA A 196 -0.83 1.74 8.62
C ALA A 196 -0.25 0.67 9.55
N LEU A 197 1.07 0.53 9.54
CA LEU A 197 1.85 -0.40 10.35
C LEU A 197 2.54 0.37 11.49
N GLY A 198 2.25 0.01 12.73
CA GLY A 198 2.91 0.63 13.89
C GLY A 198 4.38 0.24 13.96
N VAL A 199 5.27 1.22 14.15
CA VAL A 199 6.69 0.95 14.41
C VAL A 199 7.03 1.25 15.86
N THR A 200 6.51 2.35 16.39
CA THR A 200 6.47 2.65 17.82
C THR A 200 5.10 3.22 18.18
N ALA A 201 4.87 3.60 19.44
CA ALA A 201 3.66 4.32 19.84
C ALA A 201 3.45 5.63 19.06
N SER A 202 4.54 6.29 18.62
CA SER A 202 4.51 7.58 17.93
C SER A 202 4.96 7.53 16.47
N ALA A 203 5.28 6.35 15.92
CA ALA A 203 5.79 6.22 14.56
C ALA A 203 5.09 5.10 13.79
N ARG A 204 4.87 5.29 12.49
CA ARG A 204 4.24 4.28 11.62
C ARG A 204 4.74 4.32 10.18
N VAL A 205 4.44 3.26 9.44
CA VAL A 205 4.61 3.19 7.98
C VAL A 205 3.25 2.94 7.34
N ASP A 206 2.85 3.80 6.41
CA ASP A 206 1.60 3.66 5.69
C ASP A 206 1.85 3.00 4.33
N VAL A 207 1.00 2.04 3.96
CA VAL A 207 0.89 1.47 2.62
C VAL A 207 -0.46 1.87 2.06
N THR A 208 -0.49 2.75 1.06
CA THR A 208 -1.70 3.14 0.35
C THR A 208 -1.76 2.44 -0.99
N TYR A 209 -2.92 1.89 -1.36
CA TYR A 209 -3.16 1.29 -2.67
C TYR A 209 -4.40 1.92 -3.31
N VAL A 210 -4.32 2.22 -4.61
CA VAL A 210 -5.39 2.84 -5.39
C VAL A 210 -5.54 2.09 -6.71
N ILE A 211 -6.79 1.75 -7.05
CA ILE A 211 -7.19 1.26 -8.38
C ILE A 211 -7.92 2.40 -9.08
N GLY A 212 -7.34 2.92 -10.16
CA GLY A 212 -7.91 3.98 -10.98
C GLY A 212 -9.20 3.54 -11.66
N ALA A 213 -10.19 4.43 -11.69
CA ALA A 213 -11.55 4.19 -12.18
C ALA A 213 -12.31 3.01 -11.52
N GLY A 214 -11.72 2.34 -10.52
CA GLY A 214 -12.34 1.26 -9.78
C GLY A 214 -13.26 1.77 -8.66
N THR A 215 -14.26 0.95 -8.32
CA THR A 215 -15.15 1.18 -7.17
C THR A 215 -14.97 0.15 -6.05
N ASN A 216 -14.09 -0.84 -6.25
CA ASN A 216 -13.87 -1.94 -5.33
C ASN A 216 -12.77 -1.62 -4.30
N ALA A 217 -13.14 -0.96 -3.21
CA ALA A 217 -12.20 -0.67 -2.12
C ALA A 217 -11.68 -1.94 -1.41
N THR A 218 -12.45 -3.02 -1.42
CA THR A 218 -12.04 -4.31 -0.85
C THR A 218 -10.84 -4.90 -1.59
N GLU A 219 -10.86 -4.87 -2.92
CA GLU A 219 -9.72 -5.31 -3.74
C GLU A 219 -8.47 -4.45 -3.47
N ALA A 220 -8.63 -3.12 -3.42
CA ALA A 220 -7.52 -2.23 -3.07
C ALA A 220 -6.95 -2.56 -1.68
N CYS A 221 -7.81 -2.93 -0.73
CA CYS A 221 -7.40 -3.35 0.60
C CYS A 221 -6.66 -4.68 0.61
N GLN A 222 -7.07 -5.66 -0.20
CA GLN A 222 -6.35 -6.93 -0.34
C GLN A 222 -4.93 -6.70 -0.86
N SER A 223 -4.77 -5.87 -1.90
CA SER A 223 -3.44 -5.52 -2.44
C SER A 223 -2.60 -4.73 -1.44
N ALA A 224 -3.18 -3.75 -0.74
CA ALA A 224 -2.47 -3.01 0.30
C ALA A 224 -1.97 -3.93 1.44
N SER A 225 -2.80 -4.88 1.87
CA SER A 225 -2.42 -5.88 2.89
C SER A 225 -1.30 -6.81 2.40
N GLN A 226 -1.32 -7.23 1.14
CA GLN A 226 -0.24 -8.04 0.57
C GLN A 226 1.10 -7.29 0.55
N ILE A 227 1.09 -6.02 0.13
CA ILE A 227 2.30 -5.18 0.18
C ILE A 227 2.75 -4.99 1.64
N ALA A 228 1.82 -4.73 2.55
CA ALA A 228 2.13 -4.59 3.97
C ALA A 228 2.79 -5.85 4.55
N ASN A 229 2.37 -7.05 4.17
CA ASN A 229 3.01 -8.31 4.59
C ASN A 229 4.46 -8.43 4.11
N ILE A 230 4.80 -7.84 2.95
CA ILE A 230 6.17 -7.83 2.39
C ILE A 230 7.03 -6.76 3.09
N VAL A 231 6.44 -5.60 3.37
CA VAL A 231 7.14 -4.45 3.99
C VAL A 231 7.40 -4.70 5.48
N GLU A 232 6.44 -5.26 6.20
CA GLU A 232 6.48 -5.46 7.64
C GLU A 232 7.80 -6.08 8.17
N PRO A 233 8.30 -7.21 7.64
CA PRO A 233 9.51 -7.84 8.16
C PRO A 233 10.79 -7.04 7.92
N LYS A 234 10.75 -6.00 7.08
CA LYS A 234 11.88 -5.11 6.79
C LYS A 234 11.90 -3.88 7.69
N LEU A 235 10.84 -3.67 8.47
CA LEU A 235 10.76 -2.57 9.42
C LEU A 235 11.56 -2.92 10.68
N PRO A 236 12.02 -1.90 11.42
CA PRO A 236 12.52 -2.10 12.78
C PRO A 236 11.51 -2.87 13.64
N LYS A 237 12.01 -3.62 14.62
CA LYS A 237 11.15 -4.32 15.58
C LYS A 237 10.17 -3.33 16.20
N TYR A 238 8.93 -3.79 16.40
CA TYR A 238 7.93 -2.96 17.06
C TYR A 238 8.33 -2.75 18.52
N GLU A 239 8.50 -1.50 18.92
CA GLU A 239 8.71 -1.11 20.32
C GLU A 239 7.47 -0.35 20.78
N GLY A 240 6.57 -1.10 21.41
CA GLY A 240 5.26 -0.63 21.88
C GLY A 240 5.28 -0.16 23.32
#